data_AF-A0A7S2JLA8-F1
#
_entry.id   AF-A0A7S2JLA8-F1
#
_cell.length_a   1.000
_cell.length_b   1.000
_cell.length_c   1.000
_cell.angle_alpha   90.00
_cell.angle_beta   90.00
_cell.angle_gamma   90.00
#
_symmetry.space_group_name_H-M   'P 1'
#
loop_
_entity.id
_entity.type
_entity.pdbx_description
1 polymer ?
#
loop_
_entity_poly.entity_id
_entity_poly.type
_entity_poly.pdbx_seq_one_letter_code
_entity_poly.pdbx_strand_id
1 'polypeptide(L)'
;ALLKETGNGVCVVDVQSWRIKHASAPLLELFSDGHLVGRDFSDLVSVDGRHHIRRLMTLTGEQREDCVAFVQGKVRRTCKVFDCKVICYMKTQTLAWLALQLVGEMRDD
;
A
#
# COMPACT_ATOMS: atom_id res chain seq x y z
N ALA A 1 13.51 -11.19 15.35
CA ALA A 1 12.06 -10.93 15.38
C ALA A 1 11.74 -9.47 15.04
N LEU A 2 12.35 -8.89 13.99
CA LEU A 2 12.06 -7.50 13.53
C LEU A 2 10.93 -7.42 12.49
N LEU A 3 10.61 -8.52 11.80
CA LEU A 3 9.53 -8.58 10.80
C LEU A 3 8.11 -8.62 11.40
N LYS A 4 7.97 -8.81 12.72
CA LYS A 4 6.66 -8.91 13.40
C LYS A 4 6.16 -7.60 14.00
N GLU A 5 7.03 -6.61 14.25
CA GLU A 5 6.66 -5.44 15.06
C GLU A 5 6.71 -4.09 14.33
N THR A 6 7.31 -3.97 13.14
CA THR A 6 7.44 -2.66 12.46
C THR A 6 7.06 -2.63 10.97
N GLY A 7 6.61 -3.75 10.38
CA GLY A 7 6.64 -3.85 8.91
C GLY A 7 5.30 -3.89 8.18
N ASN A 8 4.17 -4.14 8.84
CA ASN A 8 2.95 -4.58 8.14
C ASN A 8 1.75 -3.68 8.47
N GLY A 9 1.35 -2.85 7.51
CA GLY A 9 0.10 -2.11 7.56
C GLY A 9 -0.93 -2.73 6.63
N VAL A 10 -2.22 -2.63 6.96
CA VAL A 10 -3.30 -3.03 6.05
C VAL A 10 -4.20 -1.84 5.75
N CYS A 11 -4.72 -1.79 4.52
CA CYS A 11 -5.75 -0.85 4.14
C CYS A 11 -6.79 -1.51 3.23
N VAL A 12 -7.97 -0.90 3.25
CA VAL A 12 -9.03 -1.19 2.30
C VAL A 12 -9.12 0.00 1.36
N VAL A 13 -9.03 -0.27 0.05
CA VAL A 13 -9.08 0.73 -0.99
C VAL A 13 -10.31 0.50 -1.85
N ASP A 14 -11.02 1.57 -2.16
CA ASP A 14 -12.11 1.54 -3.14
C ASP A 14 -11.54 1.45 -4.55
N VAL A 15 -11.92 0.41 -5.30
CA VAL A 15 -11.30 0.07 -6.59
C VAL A 15 -11.67 1.09 -7.68
N GLN A 16 -12.80 1.78 -7.55
CA GLN A 16 -13.27 2.76 -8.53
C GLN A 16 -12.59 4.12 -8.33
N SER A 17 -12.61 4.61 -7.10
CA SER A 17 -12.13 5.94 -6.72
C SER A 17 -10.68 5.95 -6.22
N TRP A 18 -10.09 4.77 -6.02
CA TRP A 18 -8.74 4.58 -5.49
C TRP A 18 -8.51 5.16 -4.09
N ARG A 19 -9.59 5.51 -3.40
CA ARG A 19 -9.53 6.11 -2.08
C ARG A 19 -9.42 5.05 -1.01
N ILE A 20 -8.51 5.30 -0.06
CA ILE A 20 -8.37 4.50 1.14
C ILE A 20 -9.64 4.69 1.99
N LYS A 21 -10.40 3.63 2.22
CA LYS A 21 -11.59 3.62 3.07
C LYS A 21 -11.25 3.30 4.52
N HIS A 22 -10.27 2.43 4.72
CA HIS A 22 -9.78 2.03 6.04
C HIS A 22 -8.27 1.85 6.02
N ALA A 23 -7.62 2.14 7.14
CA ALA A 23 -6.20 1.90 7.37
C ALA A 23 -6.02 1.39 8.80
N SER A 24 -5.14 0.40 8.99
CA SER A 24 -4.79 -0.08 10.31
C SER A 24 -3.89 0.91 11.06
N ALA A 25 -3.87 0.82 12.40
CA ALA A 25 -3.00 1.65 13.22
C ALA A 25 -1.50 1.57 12.80
N PRO A 26 -0.92 0.37 12.53
CA PRO A 26 0.45 0.28 12.03
C PRO A 26 0.69 1.02 10.70
N LEU A 27 -0.31 1.04 9.80
CA LEU A 27 -0.19 1.77 8.55
C LEU A 27 -0.22 3.28 8.77
N LEU A 28 -1.09 3.76 9.66
CA LEU A 28 -1.17 5.16 10.05
C LEU A 28 0.13 5.64 10.71
N GLU A 29 0.72 4.82 11.57
CA GLU A 29 2.01 5.08 12.21
C GLU A 29 3.14 5.14 11.17
N LEU A 30 3.20 4.17 10.26
CA LEU A 30 4.21 4.08 9.20
C LEU A 30 4.29 5.35 8.34
N PHE A 31 3.14 5.89 7.94
CA PHE A 31 3.09 7.12 7.15
C PHE A 31 3.06 8.39 8.01
N SER A 32 2.91 8.25 9.34
CA SER A 32 2.87 9.35 10.31
C SER A 32 1.89 10.48 9.92
N ASP A 33 0.85 10.11 9.18
CA ASP A 33 -0.13 10.98 8.56
C ASP A 33 -1.49 10.54 9.10
N GLY A 34 -2.04 11.30 10.05
CA GLY A 34 -3.32 11.00 10.72
C GLY A 34 -4.54 11.01 9.80
N HIS A 35 -4.35 11.11 8.48
CA HIS A 35 -5.38 11.27 7.47
C HIS A 35 -5.09 10.41 6.22
N LEU A 36 -4.74 9.13 6.39
CA LEU A 36 -4.66 8.22 5.23
C LEU A 36 -6.04 7.94 4.61
N VAL A 37 -7.08 7.84 5.45
CA VAL A 37 -8.46 7.62 4.97
C VAL A 37 -8.91 8.79 4.10
N GLY A 38 -9.46 8.49 2.92
CA GLY A 38 -9.87 9.46 1.91
C GLY A 38 -8.77 9.86 0.93
N ARG A 39 -7.49 9.53 1.18
CA ARG A 39 -6.40 9.77 0.23
C ARG A 39 -6.41 8.75 -0.90
N ASP A 40 -5.88 9.17 -2.05
CA ASP A 40 -5.61 8.28 -3.16
C ASP A 40 -4.45 7.35 -2.77
N PHE A 41 -4.64 6.04 -2.93
CA PHE A 41 -3.61 5.08 -2.57
C PHE A 41 -2.32 5.25 -3.41
N SER A 42 -2.44 5.73 -4.65
CA SER A 42 -1.29 5.96 -5.54
C SER A 42 -0.38 7.12 -5.10
N ASP A 43 -0.83 7.96 -4.17
CA ASP A 43 -0.01 8.99 -3.53
C ASP A 43 1.00 8.42 -2.54
N LEU A 44 0.77 7.19 -2.05
CA LEU A 44 1.62 6.52 -1.07
C LEU A 44 2.81 5.82 -1.71
N VAL A 45 2.89 5.75 -3.03
CA VAL A 45 3.94 5.05 -3.78
C VAL A 45 4.65 5.98 -4.76
N SER A 46 5.87 5.61 -5.13
CA SER A 46 6.64 6.29 -6.18
C SER A 46 5.91 6.27 -7.52
N VAL A 47 6.25 7.22 -8.40
CA VAL A 47 5.65 7.34 -9.73
C VAL A 47 5.77 6.03 -10.51
N ASP A 48 6.94 5.39 -10.47
CA ASP A 48 7.19 4.09 -11.10
C ASP A 48 6.34 2.97 -10.49
N GLY A 49 6.13 3.02 -9.17
CA GLY A 49 5.28 2.09 -8.44
C GLY A 49 3.80 2.16 -8.83
N ARG A 50 3.31 3.30 -9.34
CA ARG A 50 1.88 3.49 -9.66
C ARG A 50 1.37 2.52 -10.72
N HIS A 51 2.20 2.19 -11.71
CA HIS A 51 1.83 1.23 -12.74
C HIS A 51 1.61 -0.18 -12.15
N HIS A 52 2.48 -0.61 -11.24
CA HIS A 52 2.37 -1.89 -10.56
C HIS A 52 1.12 -1.97 -9.69
N ILE A 53 0.83 -0.90 -8.95
CA ILE A 53 -0.42 -0.82 -8.17
C ILE A 53 -1.65 -0.81 -9.10
N ARG A 54 -1.60 -0.13 -10.24
CA ARG A 54 -2.71 -0.15 -11.21
C ARG A 54 -3.00 -1.53 -11.70
N ARG A 55 -1.97 -2.28 -12.11
CA ARG A 55 -2.14 -3.68 -12.48
C ARG A 55 -2.80 -4.45 -11.33
N LEU A 56 -2.28 -4.32 -10.11
CA LEU A 56 -2.83 -4.97 -8.91
C LEU A 56 -4.33 -4.64 -8.69
N MET A 57 -4.71 -3.38 -8.87
CA MET A 57 -6.07 -2.87 -8.66
C MET A 57 -7.02 -3.14 -9.83
N THR A 58 -6.54 -3.51 -11.02
CA THR A 58 -7.39 -3.80 -12.19
C THR A 58 -7.62 -5.28 -12.45
N LEU A 59 -6.85 -6.18 -11.83
CA LEU A 59 -7.00 -7.63 -12.04
C LEU A 59 -8.37 -8.14 -11.59
N THR A 60 -9.05 -8.90 -12.44
CA THR A 60 -10.34 -9.53 -12.13
C THR A 60 -10.18 -11.04 -12.16
N GLY A 61 -10.46 -11.72 -11.03
CA GLY A 61 -10.61 -13.18 -10.96
C GLY A 61 -9.35 -14.03 -11.17
N GLU A 62 -9.19 -15.05 -10.32
CA GLU A 62 -8.33 -16.26 -10.41
C GLU A 62 -6.83 -16.16 -10.77
N GLN A 63 -6.29 -14.99 -11.13
CA GLN A 63 -4.87 -14.80 -11.41
C GLN A 63 -4.07 -14.65 -10.11
N ARG A 64 -3.83 -15.78 -9.43
CA ARG A 64 -3.07 -15.86 -8.16
C ARG A 64 -1.65 -15.26 -8.23
N GLU A 65 -1.03 -15.25 -9.40
CA GLU A 65 0.36 -14.82 -9.58
C GLU A 65 0.53 -13.29 -9.55
N ASP A 66 -0.53 -12.52 -9.82
CA ASP A 66 -0.46 -11.05 -9.93
C ASP A 66 -0.99 -10.31 -8.68
N CYS A 67 -1.18 -11.02 -7.55
CA CYS A 67 -1.66 -10.43 -6.28
C CYS A 67 -0.58 -9.66 -5.49
N VAL A 68 0.62 -9.49 -6.05
CA VAL A 68 1.76 -8.86 -5.37
C VAL A 68 2.38 -7.79 -6.25
N ALA A 69 2.67 -6.63 -5.68
CA ALA A 69 3.46 -5.58 -6.29
C ALA A 69 4.61 -5.18 -5.37
N PHE A 70 5.83 -5.08 -5.92
CA PHE A 70 6.96 -4.49 -5.22
C PHE A 70 7.08 -3.04 -5.69
N VAL A 71 6.97 -2.10 -4.76
CA VAL A 71 6.97 -0.66 -5.03
C VAL A 71 7.76 0.07 -3.96
N GLN A 72 8.13 1.30 -4.23
CA GLN A 72 8.69 2.18 -3.21
C GLN A 72 7.56 3.04 -2.61
N GLY A 73 7.35 2.95 -1.30
CA GLY A 73 6.46 3.82 -0.55
C GLY A 73 7.07 5.19 -0.26
N LYS A 74 6.24 6.24 -0.19
CA LYS A 74 6.64 7.61 0.11
C LYS A 74 6.00 8.12 1.40
N VAL A 75 6.82 8.50 2.38
CA VAL A 75 6.39 9.19 3.60
C VAL A 75 6.64 10.69 3.43
N ARG A 76 5.65 11.40 2.89
CA ARG A 76 5.80 12.83 2.52
C ARG A 76 6.23 13.71 3.68
N ARG A 77 5.71 13.48 4.88
CA ARG A 77 5.98 14.31 6.07
C ARG A 77 7.45 14.31 6.46
N THR A 78 8.16 13.21 6.23
CA THR A 78 9.55 13.03 6.63
C THR A 78 10.51 13.03 5.43
N CYS A 79 10.01 13.24 4.21
CA CYS A 79 10.79 13.09 2.96
C CYS A 79 11.54 11.74 2.91
N LYS A 80 10.90 10.67 3.38
CA LYS A 80 11.49 9.33 3.39
C LYS A 80 10.81 8.42 2.39
N VAL A 81 11.58 7.47 1.88
CA VAL A 81 11.10 6.36 1.07
C VAL A 81 11.48 5.02 1.67
N PHE A 82 10.72 4.00 1.29
CA PHE A 82 10.99 2.63 1.70
C PHE A 82 10.52 1.66 0.64
N ASP A 83 11.22 0.54 0.48
CA ASP A 83 10.76 -0.50 -0.43
C ASP A 83 9.70 -1.34 0.28
N CYS A 84 8.57 -1.57 -0.40
CA CYS A 84 7.47 -2.32 0.15
C CYS A 84 6.89 -3.32 -0.84
N LYS A 85 6.45 -4.44 -0.28
CA LYS A 85 5.67 -5.47 -0.94
C LYS A 85 4.21 -5.20 -0.62
N VAL A 86 3.43 -4.85 -1.62
CA VAL A 86 1.98 -4.69 -1.55
C VAL A 86 1.33 -5.99 -1.98
N ILE A 87 0.48 -6.55 -1.13
CA ILE A 87 -0.20 -7.82 -1.36
C ILE A 87 -1.70 -7.56 -1.34
N CYS A 88 -2.40 -7.91 -2.41
CA CYS A 88 -3.87 -7.90 -2.47
C CYS A 88 -4.41 -9.26 -1.99
N TYR A 89 -4.95 -9.31 -0.77
CA TYR A 89 -5.47 -10.55 -0.16
C TYR A 89 -6.88 -10.88 -0.62
N MET A 90 -7.69 -9.84 -0.76
CA MET A 90 -9.10 -9.98 -1.13
C MET A 90 -9.50 -8.81 -1.99
N LYS A 91 -10.25 -9.11 -3.03
CA LYS A 91 -10.79 -8.10 -3.92
C LYS A 91 -12.22 -8.44 -4.27
N THR A 92 -13.09 -7.46 -4.15
CA THR A 92 -14.47 -7.49 -4.64
C THR A 92 -14.58 -6.56 -5.85
N GLN A 93 -15.79 -6.42 -6.40
CA GLN A 93 -16.04 -5.44 -7.46
C GLN A 93 -15.81 -3.98 -7.01
N THR A 94 -15.82 -3.72 -5.71
CA THR A 94 -15.78 -2.37 -5.15
C THR A 94 -14.58 -2.11 -4.25
N LEU A 95 -14.04 -3.13 -3.59
CA LEU A 95 -12.98 -2.98 -2.58
C LEU A 95 -11.80 -3.90 -2.86
N ALA A 96 -10.60 -3.41 -2.56
CA ALA A 96 -9.37 -4.18 -2.51
C ALA A 96 -8.76 -4.09 -1.11
N TRP A 97 -8.41 -5.23 -0.55
CA TRP A 97 -7.78 -5.36 0.76
C TRP A 97 -6.30 -5.60 0.55
N LEU A 98 -5.51 -4.59 0.90
CA LEU A 98 -4.08 -4.59 0.70
C LEU A 98 -3.35 -4.72 2.04
N ALA A 99 -2.30 -5.54 2.09
CA ALA A 99 -1.24 -5.33 3.08
C ALA A 99 0.00 -4.75 2.42
N LEU A 100 0.64 -3.86 3.14
CA LEU A 100 1.91 -3.26 2.80
C LEU A 100 2.93 -3.81 3.79
N GLN A 101 3.88 -4.56 3.27
CA GLN A 101 5.00 -5.11 4.01
C GLN A 101 6.27 -4.35 3.65
N LEU A 102 6.91 -3.74 4.63
CA LEU A 102 8.24 -3.16 4.49
C LEU A 102 9.27 -4.26 4.18
N VAL A 103 10.11 -4.04 3.16
CA VAL A 103 11.13 -5.01 2.68
C VAL A 103 12.56 -4.51 2.88
N GLY A 104 12.76 -3.44 3.65
CA GLY A 104 14.08 -2.87 3.91
C GLY A 104 14.04 -1.71 4.90
N GLU A 105 15.09 -0.91 4.93
CA GLU A 105 15.16 0.29 5.77
C GLU A 105 14.52 1.50 5.08
N MET A 106 13.99 2.42 5.90
CA MET A 106 13.61 3.75 5.41
C MET A 106 14.87 4.55 5.10
N ARG A 107 14.87 5.23 3.96
CA ARG A 107 15.95 6.12 3.52
C ARG A 107 15.37 7.46 3.08
N ASP A 108 16.23 8.45 2.89
CA ASP A 108 15.80 9.73 2.34
C ASP A 108 15.42 9.56 0.85
N ASP A 109 14.37 10.28 0.40
CA ASP A 109 13.87 10.28 -1.00
C ASP A 109 14.87 10.95 -1.97
#